data_AF-A0A3D2RW71-F1
#
_entry.id   AF-A0A3D2RW71-F1
#
_cell.length_a   1.000
_cell.length_b   1.000
_cell.length_c   1.000
_cell.angle_alpha   90.00
_cell.angle_beta   90.00
_cell.angle_gamma   90.00
#
_symmetry.space_group_name_H-M   'P 1'
#
loop_
_entity.id
_entity.type
_entity.pdbx_description
1 polymer ?
#
loop_
_entity_poly.entity_id
_entity_poly.type
_entity_poly.pdbx_seq_one_letter_code
_entity_poly.pdbx_strand_id
1 'polypeptide(L)'
;IAQPFTVIVSGTEAHAHMNQKEIYLKSNNIPGADGETALKNLPEALPHAFDLFLNAVVSGKNENLVPVREAAYRSTVMEAIYKAVSEKSWVTVKPYSN
;
A
#
# COMPACT_ATOMS: atom_id res chain seq x y z
N ILE A 1 -19.87 16.15 -4.22
CA ILE A 1 -19.67 15.02 -5.17
C ILE A 1 -18.77 14.03 -4.45
N ALA A 2 -19.23 12.82 -4.16
CA ALA A 2 -18.44 11.82 -3.44
C ALA A 2 -17.29 11.33 -4.33
N GLN A 3 -16.08 11.19 -3.79
CA GLN A 3 -15.01 10.43 -4.45
C GLN A 3 -15.22 8.95 -4.08
N PRO A 4 -15.69 8.09 -5.00
CA PRO A 4 -15.95 6.69 -4.69
C PRO A 4 -14.66 5.84 -4.65
N PHE A 5 -13.53 6.40 -5.13
CA PHE A 5 -12.25 5.70 -5.19
C PHE A 5 -11.54 5.76 -3.85
N THR A 6 -11.18 4.59 -3.32
CA THR A 6 -10.49 4.48 -2.02
C THR A 6 -8.97 4.63 -2.18
N VAL A 7 -8.43 4.17 -3.32
CA VAL A 7 -7.00 4.21 -3.64
C VAL A 7 -6.83 4.45 -5.13
N ILE A 8 -5.86 5.29 -5.49
CA ILE A 8 -5.45 5.57 -6.88
C ILE A 8 -3.92 5.51 -6.95
N VAL A 9 -3.39 4.80 -7.94
CA VAL A 9 -1.96 4.75 -8.25
C VAL A 9 -1.78 5.14 -9.71
N SER A 10 -0.99 6.19 -9.96
CA SER A 10 -0.71 6.69 -11.30
C SER A 10 0.77 6.56 -11.61
N GLY A 11 1.09 5.79 -12.64
CA GLY A 11 2.42 5.70 -13.24
C GLY A 11 2.43 6.32 -14.64
N THR A 12 3.60 6.33 -15.28
CA THR A 12 3.76 6.82 -16.66
C THR A 12 3.17 5.88 -17.71
N GLU A 13 3.05 4.60 -17.40
CA GLU A 13 2.62 3.54 -18.34
C GLU A 13 1.35 2.79 -17.90
N ALA A 14 0.86 3.10 -16.70
CA ALA A 14 -0.30 2.43 -16.14
C ALA A 14 -1.03 3.32 -15.13
N HIS A 15 -2.33 3.09 -15.00
CA HIS A 15 -3.17 3.74 -14.01
C HIS A 15 -4.05 2.69 -13.33
N ALA A 16 -4.03 2.65 -12.01
CA ALA A 16 -4.81 1.72 -11.21
C ALA A 16 -5.69 2.46 -10.21
N HIS A 17 -6.91 1.98 -10.01
CA HIS A 17 -7.79 2.49 -8.96
C HIS A 17 -8.62 1.37 -8.34
N MET A 18 -9.05 1.59 -7.10
CA MET A 18 -9.95 0.68 -6.39
C MET A 18 -11.34 1.31 -6.26
N ASN A 19 -12.36 0.57 -6.69
CA ASN A 19 -13.77 0.93 -6.56
C ASN A 19 -14.54 -0.26 -5.97
N GLN A 20 -15.25 -0.05 -4.86
CA GLN A 20 -16.09 -1.08 -4.22
C GLN A 20 -15.41 -2.46 -4.04
N LYS A 21 -14.12 -2.48 -3.65
CA LYS A 21 -13.24 -3.66 -3.47
C LYS A 21 -12.76 -4.35 -4.75
N GLU A 22 -13.10 -3.81 -5.91
CA GLU A 22 -12.57 -4.27 -7.18
C GLU A 22 -11.41 -3.37 -7.62
N ILE A 23 -10.42 -3.99 -8.26
CA ILE A 23 -9.24 -3.30 -8.79
C ILE A 23 -9.42 -3.16 -10.29
N TYR A 24 -9.27 -1.94 -10.78
CA TYR A 24 -9.30 -1.60 -12.21
C TYR A 24 -7.91 -1.11 -12.60
N LEU A 25 -7.34 -1.71 -13.63
CA LEU A 25 -5.99 -1.40 -14.11
C LEU A 25 -6.07 -1.09 -15.60
N LYS A 26 -5.55 0.07 -16.00
CA LYS A 26 -5.36 0.44 -17.40
C LYS A 26 -3.88 0.40 -17.73
N SER A 27 -3.48 -0.46 -18.67
CA SER A 27 -2.12 -0.50 -19.20
C SER A 27 -2.07 -1.18 -20.56
N ASN A 28 -1.26 -0.66 -21.47
CA ASN A 28 -1.02 -1.29 -22.78
C ASN A 28 -0.11 -2.53 -22.70
N ASN A 29 0.62 -2.69 -21.59
CA ASN A 29 1.64 -3.72 -21.41
C ASN A 29 1.13 -4.95 -20.65
N ILE A 30 -0.07 -4.90 -20.08
CA ILE A 30 -0.64 -5.95 -19.25
C ILE A 30 -1.91 -6.49 -19.94
N PRO A 31 -1.94 -7.77 -20.35
CA PRO A 31 -3.11 -8.36 -20.97
C PRO A 31 -4.34 -8.28 -20.06
N GLY A 32 -5.46 -7.80 -20.61
CA GLY A 32 -6.72 -7.65 -19.88
C GLY A 32 -6.79 -6.42 -18.96
N ALA A 33 -5.79 -5.53 -18.98
CA ALA A 33 -5.80 -4.27 -18.25
C ALA A 33 -6.40 -3.12 -19.09
N ASP A 34 -7.70 -3.17 -19.35
CA ASP A 34 -8.42 -2.15 -20.13
C ASP A 34 -8.83 -0.91 -19.30
N GLY A 35 -8.90 -1.04 -17.97
CA GLY A 35 -9.36 -0.01 -17.04
C GLY A 35 -10.88 0.10 -16.92
N GLU A 36 -11.63 -0.74 -17.63
CA GLU A 36 -13.10 -0.79 -17.63
C GLU A 36 -13.63 -2.05 -16.94
N THR A 37 -12.89 -3.15 -17.06
CA THR A 37 -13.20 -4.42 -16.41
C THR A 37 -12.35 -4.62 -15.16
N ALA A 38 -13.00 -5.13 -14.10
CA ALA A 38 -12.30 -5.46 -12.86
C ALA A 38 -11.28 -6.57 -13.12
N LEU A 39 -10.04 -6.38 -12.65
CA LEU A 39 -8.97 -7.36 -12.75
C LEU A 39 -9.27 -8.54 -11.83
N LYS A 40 -9.56 -9.71 -12.41
CA LYS A 40 -9.99 -10.91 -11.64
C LYS A 40 -8.83 -11.83 -11.25
N ASN A 41 -7.76 -11.84 -12.03
CA ASN A 41 -6.62 -12.74 -11.82
C ASN A 41 -5.62 -12.11 -10.84
N LEU A 42 -6.08 -11.81 -9.63
CA LEU A 42 -5.22 -11.33 -8.56
C LEU A 42 -4.51 -12.52 -7.89
N PRO A 43 -3.29 -12.31 -7.35
CA PRO A 43 -2.65 -13.29 -6.49
C PRO A 43 -3.55 -13.67 -5.32
N GLU A 44 -3.36 -14.87 -4.79
CA GLU A 44 -4.03 -15.29 -3.57
C GLU A 44 -3.72 -14.31 -2.43
N ALA A 45 -4.72 -14.03 -1.60
CA ALA A 45 -4.51 -13.22 -0.41
C ALA A 45 -3.48 -13.90 0.50
N LEU A 46 -2.56 -13.11 1.04
CA LEU A 46 -1.63 -13.62 2.04
C LEU A 46 -2.41 -14.12 3.27
N PRO A 47 -1.87 -15.14 3.99
CA PRO A 47 -2.41 -15.56 5.28
C PRO A 47 -2.53 -14.41 6.27
N HIS A 48 -3.34 -14.61 7.31
CA HIS A 48 -3.50 -13.61 8.37
C HIS A 48 -2.12 -13.24 8.98
N ALA A 49 -1.92 -11.97 9.33
CA ALA A 49 -0.62 -11.47 9.78
C ALA A 49 -0.06 -12.23 10.99
N PHE A 50 -0.94 -12.74 11.86
CA PHE A 50 -0.54 -13.56 13.00
C PHE A 50 0.03 -14.92 12.59
N ASP A 51 -0.55 -15.57 11.58
CA ASP A 51 -0.06 -16.85 11.05
C ASP A 51 1.29 -16.64 10.34
N LEU A 52 1.44 -15.56 9.57
CA LEU A 52 2.72 -15.16 8.97
C LEU A 52 3.80 -14.99 10.04
N PHE A 53 3.48 -14.34 11.16
CA PHE A 53 4.41 -14.14 12.26
C PHE A 53 4.82 -15.48 12.91
N LEU A 54 3.86 -16.34 13.26
CA LEU A 54 4.15 -17.64 13.87
C LEU A 54 4.99 -18.52 12.93
N ASN A 55 4.66 -18.54 11.64
CA ASN A 55 5.42 -19.27 10.63
C ASN A 55 6.85 -18.75 10.52
N ALA A 56 7.06 -17.43 10.60
CA ALA A 56 8.39 -16.85 10.57
C ALA A 56 9.22 -17.21 11.81
N VAL A 57 8.60 -17.23 12.99
CA VAL A 57 9.26 -17.65 14.24
C VAL A 57 9.72 -19.11 14.17
N VAL A 58 8.91 -20.00 13.60
CA VAL A 58 9.23 -21.43 13.50
C VAL A 58 10.23 -21.72 12.37
N SER A 59 10.04 -21.10 11.20
CA SER A 59 10.83 -21.40 10.00
C SER A 59 12.11 -20.57 9.85
N GLY A 60 12.22 -19.45 10.58
CA GLY A 60 13.29 -18.45 10.40
C GLY A 60 13.16 -17.60 9.12
N LYS A 61 12.12 -17.82 8.29
CA LYS A 61 11.87 -17.06 7.08
C LYS A 61 10.89 -15.92 7.35
N ASN A 62 11.29 -14.70 7.07
CA ASN A 62 10.50 -13.49 7.31
C ASN A 62 9.86 -12.91 6.05
N GLU A 63 9.70 -13.73 5.01
CA GLU A 63 9.02 -13.36 3.77
C GLU A 63 7.61 -12.84 4.09
N ASN A 64 7.23 -11.69 3.53
CA ASN A 64 5.94 -11.01 3.75
C ASN A 64 5.71 -10.35 5.12
N LEU A 65 6.69 -10.36 6.04
CA LEU A 65 6.61 -9.55 7.27
C LEU A 65 7.13 -8.13 7.04
N VAL A 66 6.51 -7.17 7.74
CA VAL A 66 7.00 -5.78 7.78
C VAL A 66 8.20 -5.70 8.73
N PRO A 67 9.39 -5.26 8.27
CA PRO A 67 10.55 -5.09 9.14
C PRO A 67 10.34 -3.98 10.17
N VAL A 68 11.03 -4.08 11.31
CA VAL A 68 10.97 -3.09 12.40
C VAL A 68 11.26 -1.66 11.90
N ARG A 69 12.25 -1.51 11.01
CA ARG A 69 12.62 -0.20 10.45
C ARG A 69 11.48 0.41 9.62
N GLU A 70 10.79 -0.40 8.84
CA GLU A 70 9.66 0.07 8.04
C GLU A 70 8.47 0.45 8.92
N ALA A 71 8.17 -0.36 9.94
CA ALA A 71 7.13 -0.05 10.92
C ALA A 71 7.41 1.28 11.65
N ALA A 72 8.66 1.48 12.10
CA ALA A 72 9.08 2.73 12.74
C ALA A 72 8.94 3.93 11.79
N TYR A 73 9.39 3.78 10.54
CA TYR A 73 9.29 4.84 9.54
C TYR A 73 7.83 5.23 9.24
N ARG A 74 6.93 4.25 9.10
CA ARG A 74 5.49 4.50 8.92
C ARG A 74 4.90 5.31 10.09
N SER A 75 5.33 5.03 11.33
CA SER A 75 4.94 5.83 12.51
C SER A 75 5.46 7.27 12.44
N THR A 76 6.70 7.48 12.01
CA THR A 76 7.27 8.83 11.81
C THR A 76 6.51 9.63 10.73
N VAL A 77 6.07 8.97 9.66
CA VAL A 77 5.20 9.61 8.65
C VAL A 77 3.88 10.05 9.27
N MET A 78 3.24 9.19 10.07
CA MET A 78 1.99 9.54 10.76
C MET A 78 2.16 10.71 11.72
N GLU A 79 3.24 10.74 12.48
CA GLU A 79 3.59 11.88 13.34
C GLU A 79 3.74 13.18 12.54
N ALA A 80 4.45 13.13 11.41
CA ALA A 80 4.62 14.28 10.53
C ALA A 80 3.29 14.78 9.94
N ILE A 81 2.35 13.89 9.63
CA ILE A 81 0.99 14.25 9.21
C ILE A 81 0.28 15.04 10.32
N TYR A 82 0.29 14.54 11.56
CA TYR A 82 -0.31 15.27 12.68
C TYR A 82 0.32 16.65 12.92
N LYS A 83 1.65 16.72 12.82
CA LYS A 83 2.38 17.98 12.93
C LYS A 83 2.00 18.96 11.82
N ALA A 84 1.96 18.51 10.56
CA ALA A 84 1.59 19.33 9.42
C ALA A 84 0.17 19.91 9.55
N VAL A 85 -0.77 19.14 10.09
CA VAL A 85 -2.12 19.62 10.38
C VAL A 85 -2.12 20.73 11.45
N SER A 86 -1.35 20.54 12.53
CA SER A 86 -1.22 21.53 13.61
C SER A 86 -0.60 22.84 13.11
N GLU A 87 0.48 22.75 12.33
CA GLU A 87 1.25 23.90 11.84
C GLU A 87 0.66 24.52 10.56
N LYS A 88 -0.30 23.84 9.91
CA LYS A 88 -0.89 24.20 8.61
C LYS A 88 0.18 24.44 7.53
N SER A 89 1.24 23.63 7.56
CA SER A 89 2.40 23.79 6.70
C SER A 89 2.95 22.44 6.25
N TRP A 90 3.79 22.47 5.21
CA TRP A 90 4.52 21.29 4.77
C TRP A 90 5.61 20.93 5.78
N VAL A 91 5.54 19.72 6.33
CA VAL A 91 6.54 19.19 7.25
C VAL A 91 7.41 18.17 6.52
N THR A 92 8.73 18.35 6.62
CA THR A 92 9.68 17.35 6.12
C THR A 92 9.68 16.13 7.04
N VAL A 93 9.36 14.96 6.48
CA VAL A 93 9.51 13.68 7.18
C VAL A 93 11.00 13.40 7.35
N LYS A 94 11.48 13.39 8.59
CA LYS A 94 12.85 12.97 8.87
C LYS A 94 12.92 11.45 8.79
N PRO A 95 13.87 10.86 8.03
CA PRO A 95 14.06 9.42 8.05
C PRO A 95 14.41 8.97 9.46
N TYR A 96 13.92 7.78 9.85
CA TYR A 96 14.32 7.14 11.09
C TYR A 96 15.81 6.78 10.97
N SER A 97 16.69 7.63 11.50
CA SER A 97 18.14 7.41 11.58
C SER A 97 18.47 6.75 12.92
N ASN A 98 19.23 5.66 12.87
CA ASN A 98 19.92 5.10 14.04
C ASN A 98 21.00 6.08 14.54
#